data_AF-K4R6S4-F1
#
_entry.id   AF-K4R6S4-F1
#
_cell.length_a   1.000
_cell.length_b   1.000
_cell.length_c   1.000
_cell.angle_alpha   90.00
_cell.angle_beta   90.00
_cell.angle_gamma   90.00
#
_symmetry.space_group_name_H-M   'P 1'
#
loop_
_entity.id
_entity.type
_entity.pdbx_description
1 polymer ?
#
loop_
_entity_poly.entity_id
_entity_poly.type
_entity_poly.pdbx_seq_one_letter_code
_entity_poly.pdbx_strand_id
1 'polypeptide(L)'
;MSGSLLDAGAVIGCPHGGRASAATPPTAAVLIDGQAAVTAAHQYLVTGCPHIVDGVPTPCVSVRFSPDGATGVTVDGASVLLDTSAAQCLSAALVPQGPPVVQAAQRKVTVR
;
A
#
# COMPACT_ATOMS: atom_id res chain seq x y z
N MET A 1 5.50 14.60 4.45
CA MET A 1 5.94 14.33 3.06
C MET A 1 4.88 14.80 2.08
N SER A 2 5.28 15.21 0.87
CA SER A 2 4.37 15.60 -0.22
C SER A 2 4.21 14.46 -1.22
N GLY A 3 3.02 14.34 -1.82
CA GLY A 3 2.70 13.21 -2.70
C GLY A 3 1.25 13.24 -3.15
N SER A 4 0.88 12.26 -3.98
CA SER A 4 -0.50 12.06 -4.44
C SER A 4 -1.19 11.04 -3.54
N LEU A 5 -2.42 11.33 -3.12
CA LEU A 5 -3.24 10.37 -2.38
C LEU A 5 -3.47 9.10 -3.19
N LEU A 6 -3.38 7.95 -2.52
CA LEU A 6 -3.71 6.66 -3.10
C LEU A 6 -5.19 6.34 -2.89
N ASP A 7 -5.77 5.67 -3.90
CA ASP A 7 -7.10 5.09 -3.86
C ASP A 7 -7.04 3.56 -4.06
N ALA A 8 -8.18 2.88 -3.96
CA ALA A 8 -8.27 1.42 -4.08
C ALA A 8 -7.86 0.89 -5.47
N GLY A 9 -7.79 1.75 -6.49
CA GLY A 9 -7.28 1.44 -7.82
C GLY A 9 -5.77 1.60 -7.96
N ALA A 10 -5.05 1.95 -6.88
CA ALA A 10 -3.60 2.08 -6.91
C ALA A 10 -2.91 0.77 -7.34
N VAL A 11 -1.97 0.88 -8.28
CA VAL A 11 -1.17 -0.25 -8.74
C VAL A 11 0.07 -0.37 -7.86
N ILE A 12 0.09 -1.40 -7.02
CA ILE A 12 1.18 -1.66 -6.07
C ILE A 12 1.79 -3.02 -6.41
N GLY A 13 3.11 -3.08 -6.55
CA GLY A 13 3.86 -4.31 -6.80
C GLY A 13 4.85 -4.59 -5.68
N CYS A 14 5.06 -5.85 -5.31
CA CYS A 14 6.24 -6.21 -4.52
C CYS A 14 7.48 -6.21 -5.43
N PRO A 15 8.71 -6.08 -4.88
CA PRO A 15 9.93 -6.01 -5.69
C PRO A 15 10.23 -7.32 -6.45
N HIS A 16 9.46 -8.38 -6.18
CA HIS A 16 9.63 -9.70 -6.78
C HIS A 16 8.61 -10.01 -7.88
N GLY A 17 7.71 -9.06 -8.21
CA GLY A 17 6.76 -9.20 -9.32
C GLY A 17 5.34 -9.62 -8.93
N GLY A 18 5.06 -9.81 -7.64
CA GLY A 18 3.69 -9.96 -7.12
C GLY A 18 2.93 -8.63 -7.09
N ARG A 19 1.60 -8.69 -7.03
CA ARG A 19 0.71 -7.51 -6.96
C ARG A 19 0.08 -7.39 -5.59
N ALA A 20 0.03 -6.17 -5.06
CA ALA A 20 -0.63 -5.85 -3.81
C ALA A 20 -1.92 -5.06 -4.03
N SER A 21 -2.94 -5.36 -3.25
CA SER A 21 -4.21 -4.63 -3.24
C SER A 21 -4.67 -4.40 -1.81
N ALA A 22 -5.27 -3.24 -1.56
CA ALA A 22 -5.92 -2.94 -0.29
C ALA A 22 -7.21 -3.78 -0.15
N ALA A 23 -7.37 -4.49 0.96
CA ALA A 23 -8.64 -5.06 1.37
C ALA A 23 -9.51 -3.93 1.90
N THR A 24 -10.44 -3.44 1.06
CA THR A 24 -11.32 -2.31 1.39
C THR A 24 -12.67 -2.81 1.91
N PRO A 25 -13.23 -2.18 2.95
CA PRO A 25 -14.57 -2.49 3.40
C PRO A 25 -15.63 -2.09 2.36
N PRO A 26 -16.86 -2.63 2.42
CA PRO A 26 -17.92 -2.36 1.44
C PRO A 26 -18.33 -0.87 1.38
N THR A 27 -18.10 -0.13 2.45
CA THR A 27 -18.42 1.29 2.58
C THR A 27 -17.16 2.06 2.96
N ALA A 28 -16.73 2.97 2.09
CA ALA A 28 -15.62 3.87 2.35
C ALA A 28 -16.16 5.25 2.78
N ALA A 29 -15.55 5.86 3.80
CA ALA A 29 -15.91 7.21 4.23
C ALA A 29 -15.51 8.29 3.22
N VAL A 30 -14.45 8.05 2.44
CA VAL A 30 -13.94 8.98 1.44
C VAL A 30 -13.70 8.28 0.12
N LEU A 31 -14.18 8.91 -0.96
CA LEU A 31 -13.95 8.48 -2.34
C LEU A 31 -13.10 9.53 -3.07
N ILE A 32 -12.18 9.05 -3.90
CA ILE A 32 -11.36 9.81 -4.84
C ILE A 32 -11.76 9.33 -6.23
N ASP A 33 -12.50 10.16 -6.97
CA ASP A 33 -12.97 9.82 -8.33
C ASP A 33 -13.73 8.47 -8.35
N GLY A 34 -14.63 8.29 -7.37
CA GLY A 34 -15.45 7.08 -7.20
C GLY A 34 -14.72 5.87 -6.59
N GLN A 35 -13.40 5.93 -6.36
CA GLN A 35 -12.61 4.86 -5.72
C GLN A 35 -12.37 5.17 -4.25
N ALA A 36 -12.40 4.17 -3.37
CA ALA A 36 -12.15 4.36 -1.95
C ALA A 36 -10.73 4.88 -1.69
N ALA A 37 -10.58 5.94 -0.88
CA ALA A 37 -9.26 6.36 -0.40
C ALA A 37 -8.66 5.28 0.51
N VAL A 38 -7.36 4.99 0.35
CA VAL A 38 -6.69 3.97 1.16
C VAL A 38 -5.83 4.60 2.27
N THR A 39 -5.75 3.90 3.39
CA THR A 39 -5.10 4.36 4.64
C THR A 39 -4.18 3.27 5.18
N ALA A 40 -3.30 3.63 6.12
CA ALA A 40 -2.44 2.65 6.79
C ALA A 40 -3.19 1.64 7.68
N ALA A 41 -4.48 1.87 7.96
CA ALA A 41 -5.31 0.90 8.68
C ALA A 41 -5.80 -0.26 7.80
N HIS A 42 -5.73 -0.13 6.47
CA HIS A 42 -6.12 -1.19 5.56
C HIS A 42 -5.11 -2.34 5.58
N GLN A 43 -5.59 -3.55 5.30
CA GLN A 43 -4.71 -4.69 5.01
C GLN A 43 -4.33 -4.66 3.53
N TYR A 44 -3.05 -4.85 3.21
CA TYR A 44 -2.57 -4.91 1.83
C TYR A 44 -2.06 -6.31 1.54
N LEU A 45 -2.80 -7.07 0.74
CA LEU A 45 -2.51 -8.46 0.44
C LEU A 45 -1.72 -8.56 -0.86
N VAL A 46 -0.65 -9.35 -0.84
CA VAL A 46 0.17 -9.62 -2.03
C VAL A 46 -0.22 -10.96 -2.63
N THR A 47 -0.42 -10.99 -3.94
CA THR A 47 -0.73 -12.19 -4.71
C THR A 47 0.29 -12.39 -5.84
N GLY A 48 0.54 -13.65 -6.20
CA GLY A 48 1.40 -14.00 -7.34
C GLY A 48 2.88 -13.64 -7.17
N CYS A 49 3.39 -13.51 -5.94
CA CYS A 49 4.81 -13.25 -5.70
C CYS A 49 5.65 -14.52 -5.91
N PRO A 50 6.55 -14.58 -6.91
CA PRO A 50 7.36 -15.76 -7.22
C PRO A 50 8.67 -15.84 -6.40
N HIS A 51 8.81 -15.08 -5.31
CA HIS A 51 10.08 -14.96 -4.60
C HIS A 51 10.54 -16.30 -4.00
N ILE A 52 11.81 -16.62 -4.22
CA ILE A 52 12.49 -17.82 -3.76
C ILE A 52 13.84 -17.40 -3.17
N VAL A 53 14.19 -17.96 -2.01
CA VAL A 53 15.49 -17.80 -1.36
C VAL A 53 16.11 -19.18 -1.21
N ASP A 54 17.30 -19.40 -1.78
CA ASP A 54 18.02 -20.68 -1.71
C ASP A 54 17.18 -21.91 -2.07
N GLY A 55 16.31 -21.77 -3.09
CA GLY A 55 15.41 -22.84 -3.54
C GLY A 55 14.12 -23.01 -2.73
N VAL A 56 13.93 -22.22 -1.67
CA VAL A 56 12.73 -22.26 -0.83
C VAL A 56 11.78 -21.11 -1.21
N PRO A 57 10.52 -21.40 -1.61
CA PRO A 57 9.51 -20.37 -1.84
C PRO A 57 9.30 -19.50 -0.60
N THR A 58 9.55 -18.21 -0.76
CA THR A 58 9.45 -17.21 0.32
C THR A 58 8.62 -16.02 -0.18
N PRO A 59 7.37 -16.22 -0.63
CA PRO A 59 6.59 -15.16 -1.25
C PRO A 59 6.31 -14.03 -0.28
N CYS A 60 6.27 -12.80 -0.80
CA CYS A 60 5.60 -11.71 -0.10
C CYS A 60 4.10 -12.01 -0.04
N VAL A 61 3.48 -11.86 1.12
CA VAL A 61 2.03 -12.06 1.32
C VAL A 61 1.32 -10.79 1.76
N SER A 62 2.06 -9.79 2.24
CA SER A 62 1.50 -8.51 2.65
C SER A 62 2.42 -7.34 2.41
N VAL A 63 1.85 -6.13 2.42
CA VAL A 63 2.57 -4.86 2.49
C VAL A 63 2.16 -4.14 3.77
N ARG A 64 3.12 -3.57 4.50
CA ARG A 64 2.84 -2.65 5.61
C ARG A 64 3.38 -1.28 5.26
N PHE A 65 2.50 -0.30 5.28
CA PHE A 65 2.84 1.10 5.11
C PHE A 65 3.13 1.74 6.47
N SER A 66 4.14 2.59 6.50
CA SER A 66 4.49 3.45 7.62
C SER A 66 4.40 4.89 7.13
N PRO A 67 3.19 5.45 6.96
CA PRO A 67 3.05 6.87 6.63
C PRO A 67 3.62 7.69 7.78
N ASP A 68 4.16 8.86 7.45
CA ASP A 68 4.68 9.79 8.45
C ASP A 68 3.57 10.10 9.47
N GLY A 69 3.84 9.80 10.75
CA GLY A 69 2.84 9.77 11.82
C GLY A 69 2.18 11.13 12.13
N ALA A 70 1.04 11.06 12.83
CA ALA A 70 0.24 12.08 13.56
C ALA A 70 -0.05 13.47 12.95
N THR A 71 0.79 14.04 12.09
CA THR A 71 0.62 15.36 11.46
C THR A 71 0.38 15.18 9.97
N GLY A 72 -0.86 14.88 9.59
CA GLY A 72 -1.25 14.68 8.19
C GLY A 72 -2.76 14.53 8.02
N VAL A 73 -3.20 14.33 6.78
CA VAL A 73 -4.61 14.06 6.47
C VAL A 73 -4.98 12.67 6.98
N THR A 74 -6.09 12.57 7.71
CA THR A 74 -6.64 11.29 8.19
C THR A 74 -8.03 11.06 7.61
N VAL A 75 -8.39 9.80 7.46
CA VAL A 75 -9.76 9.33 7.16
C VAL A 75 -10.11 8.32 8.25
N ASP A 76 -11.23 8.57 8.94
CA ASP A 76 -11.67 7.78 10.10
C ASP A 76 -10.58 7.59 11.18
N GLY A 77 -9.76 8.62 11.38
CA GLY A 77 -8.66 8.60 12.34
C GLY A 77 -7.40 7.85 11.89
N ALA A 78 -7.38 7.25 10.70
CA ALA A 78 -6.21 6.60 10.12
C ALA A 78 -5.52 7.50 9.10
N SER A 79 -4.18 7.55 9.11
CA SER A 79 -3.40 8.31 8.12
C SER A 79 -3.65 7.78 6.71
N VAL A 80 -3.96 8.70 5.79
CA VAL A 80 -4.05 8.39 4.35
C VAL A 80 -2.69 7.98 3.81
N LEU A 81 -2.67 7.18 2.75
CA LEU A 81 -1.45 6.85 2.04
C LEU A 81 -1.21 7.78 0.85
N LEU A 82 0.06 8.11 0.64
CA LEU A 82 0.58 8.81 -0.52
C LEU A 82 1.39 7.86 -1.39
N ASP A 83 1.55 8.18 -2.67
CA ASP A 83 2.48 7.49 -3.58
C ASP A 83 3.95 7.50 -3.10
N THR A 84 4.30 8.42 -2.20
CA THR A 84 5.60 8.51 -1.55
C THR A 84 5.66 7.82 -0.18
N SER A 85 4.56 7.31 0.37
CA SER A 85 4.54 6.70 1.70
C SER A 85 5.52 5.52 1.80
N ALA A 86 6.35 5.52 2.85
CA ALA A 86 7.26 4.42 3.12
C ALA A 86 6.50 3.12 3.42
N ALA A 87 7.02 1.99 2.94
CA ALA A 87 6.42 0.69 3.13
C ALA A 87 7.41 -0.46 3.01
N GLN A 88 7.00 -1.65 3.47
CA GLN A 88 7.74 -2.92 3.33
C GLN A 88 6.81 -4.04 2.87
N CYS A 89 7.27 -4.81 1.89
CA CYS A 89 6.70 -6.11 1.56
C CYS A 89 7.18 -7.14 2.60
N LEU A 90 6.31 -8.07 2.99
CA LEU A 90 6.58 -9.03 4.07
C LEU A 90 6.27 -10.45 3.65
N SER A 91 7.10 -11.41 4.09
CA SER A 91 6.80 -12.84 4.01
C SER A 91 5.65 -13.24 4.95
N ALA A 92 5.19 -14.49 4.86
CA ALA A 92 4.25 -15.06 5.82
C ALA A 92 4.78 -15.05 7.27
N ALA A 93 6.10 -15.13 7.45
CA ALA A 93 6.76 -15.01 8.74
C ALA A 93 7.00 -13.54 9.17
N LEU A 94 6.41 -12.57 8.45
CA LEU A 94 6.56 -11.13 8.67
C LEU A 94 8.01 -10.61 8.54
N VAL A 95 8.83 -11.31 7.77
CA VAL A 95 10.20 -10.87 7.47
C VAL A 95 10.15 -9.82 6.36
N PRO A 96 10.78 -8.63 6.52
CA PRO A 96 10.90 -7.61 5.48
C PRO A 96 11.63 -8.11 4.25
N GLN A 97 11.06 -7.79 3.08
CA GLN A 97 11.50 -8.28 1.78
C GLN A 97 11.73 -7.12 0.77
N GLY A 98 11.86 -5.90 1.28
CA GLY A 98 12.10 -4.70 0.49
C GLY A 98 10.86 -3.81 0.30
N PRO A 99 11.06 -2.58 -0.17
CA PRO A 99 9.97 -1.64 -0.39
C PRO A 99 9.10 -2.09 -1.59
N PRO A 100 7.78 -1.88 -1.54
CA PRO A 100 6.93 -2.05 -2.71
C PRO A 100 7.23 -0.97 -3.77
N VAL A 101 6.92 -1.28 -5.02
CA VAL A 101 6.83 -0.30 -6.10
C VAL A 101 5.38 0.18 -6.17
N VAL A 102 5.15 1.43 -5.80
CA VAL A 102 3.86 2.10 -6.02
C VAL A 102 3.95 2.84 -7.34
N GLN A 103 3.15 2.43 -8.32
CA GLN A 103 3.07 3.18 -9.57
C GLN A 103 2.45 4.55 -9.26
N ALA A 104 3.10 5.62 -9.73
CA ALA A 104 2.63 6.98 -9.47
C ALA A 104 1.14 7.08 -9.80
N ALA A 105 0.33 7.38 -8.79
CA ALA A 105 -1.09 7.55 -8.98
C ALA A 105 -1.31 8.73 -9.93
N GLN A 106 -2.42 8.71 -10.67
CA GLN A 106 -2.90 9.93 -11.29
C GLN A 106 -3.03 10.99 -10.19
N ARG A 107 -2.50 12.19 -10.42
CA ARG A 107 -2.53 13.30 -9.45
C ARG A 107 -3.95 13.85 -9.32
N LYS A 108 -4.84 13.08 -8.68
CA LYS A 108 -6.23 13.47 -8.40
C LYS A 108 -6.28 14.42 -7.20
N VAL A 109 -5.61 14.05 -6.11
CA VAL A 109 -5.46 14.89 -4.91
C VAL A 109 -4.00 14.83 -4.46
N THR A 110 -3.38 15.99 -4.21
CA THR A 110 -1.98 16.09 -3.78
C THR A 110 -1.86 16.74 -2.41
N VAL A 111 -1.00 16.20 -1.57
CA VAL A 111 -0.54 16.79 -0.31
C VAL A 111 0.81 17.46 -0.54
N ARG A 112 1.01 18.68 -0.05
CA ARG A 112 2.23 19.47 -0.24
C ARG A 112 2.78 19.97 1.09
#